data_AF-A0A951MXW5-F1
#
_entry.id   AF-A0A951MXW5-F1
#
_cell.length_a   1.000
_cell.length_b   1.000
_cell.length_c   1.000
_cell.angle_alpha   90.00
_cell.angle_beta   90.00
_cell.angle_gamma   90.00
#
_symmetry.space_group_name_H-M   'P 1'
#
loop_
_entity.id
_entity.type
_entity.pdbx_description
1 polymer ?
#
loop_
_entity_poly.entity_id
_entity_poly.type
_entity_poly.pdbx_seq_one_letter_code
_entity_poly.pdbx_strand_id
1 'polypeptide(L)'
;MRLIMRLLAVTAGDAAQGRITEADEVVGTIDFGGTLGLYLFGGVFPGLLSGAVYVVFRPLLPSGGLGGVVFGLLHLVIAATRVDPLRPENPDFDIVGPGWLSVVTFSLAVVLHGMAVAAFANRYSTTLPPKASGRAERIRTFAPVALPALMLVPGAALLIFISVGLVITVLLSQVTPLVSALRSRASVVAGRAVLAVVVLALLPGSLTDLRDVVVRDGSATSSAR
;
A
#
# COMPACT_ATOMS: atom_id res chain seq x y z
N MET A 1 3.93 -10.38 1.07
CA MET A 1 2.71 -11.08 0.63
C MET A 1 2.86 -12.59 0.49
N ARG A 2 3.77 -13.14 -0.35
CA ARG A 2 3.92 -14.62 -0.46
C ARG A 2 4.14 -15.34 0.88
N LEU A 3 4.95 -14.77 1.77
CA LEU A 3 5.16 -15.33 3.12
C LEU A 3 3.90 -15.30 3.99
N ILE A 4 3.09 -14.24 3.87
CA ILE A 4 1.82 -14.12 4.60
C ILE A 4 0.84 -15.17 4.09
N MET A 5 0.67 -15.28 2.76
CA MET A 5 -0.19 -16.30 2.16
C MET A 5 0.24 -17.72 2.54
N ARG A 6 1.56 -17.98 2.59
CA ARG A 6 2.09 -19.28 3.04
C ARG A 6 1.80 -19.53 4.52
N LEU A 7 2.02 -18.53 5.38
CA LEU A 7 1.70 -18.63 6.80
C LEU A 7 0.21 -18.94 6.99
N LEU A 8 -0.67 -18.18 6.33
CA LEU A 8 -2.12 -18.39 6.40
C LEU A 8 -2.52 -19.76 5.88
N ALA A 9 -1.99 -20.19 4.73
CA ALA A 9 -2.27 -21.51 4.14
C ALA A 9 -1.83 -22.67 5.04
N VAL A 10 -0.69 -22.57 5.72
CA VAL A 10 -0.22 -23.59 6.68
C VAL A 10 -1.13 -23.65 7.91
N THR A 11 -1.63 -22.49 8.37
CA THR A 11 -2.54 -22.43 9.53
C THR A 11 -3.99 -22.76 9.20
N ALA A 12 -4.38 -22.77 7.93
CA ALA A 12 -5.73 -23.07 7.47
C ALA A 12 -6.06 -24.58 7.45
N GLY A 13 -5.04 -25.43 7.57
CA GLY A 13 -5.17 -26.89 7.44
C GLY A 13 -5.28 -27.36 5.98
N ASP A 14 -5.35 -28.69 5.81
CA ASP A 14 -5.27 -29.35 4.51
C ASP A 14 -6.44 -29.00 3.57
N ALA A 15 -7.61 -28.64 4.13
CA ALA A 15 -8.80 -28.29 3.37
C ALA A 15 -8.67 -27.00 2.54
N ALA A 16 -7.70 -26.15 2.84
CA ALA A 16 -7.42 -24.93 2.10
C ALA A 16 -6.48 -25.14 0.91
N GLN A 17 -5.70 -26.23 0.90
CA GLN A 17 -4.70 -26.50 -0.13
C GLN A 17 -5.39 -26.84 -1.46
N GLY A 18 -4.89 -26.28 -2.56
CA GLY A 18 -5.42 -26.54 -3.91
C GLY A 18 -6.71 -25.79 -4.25
N ARG A 19 -7.26 -24.97 -3.34
CA ARG A 19 -8.39 -24.07 -3.65
C ARG A 19 -7.93 -22.89 -4.51
N ILE A 20 -8.84 -22.32 -5.28
CA ILE A 20 -8.62 -21.12 -6.10
C ILE A 20 -9.07 -19.89 -5.31
N THR A 21 -8.22 -18.86 -5.24
CA THR A 21 -8.52 -17.57 -4.61
C THR A 21 -9.24 -16.63 -5.57
N GLU A 22 -9.71 -15.47 -5.08
CA GLU A 22 -10.30 -14.41 -5.93
C GLU A 22 -9.36 -13.94 -7.03
N ALA A 23 -8.05 -14.02 -6.80
CA ALA A 23 -7.03 -13.65 -7.76
C ALA A 23 -6.73 -14.73 -8.82
N ASP A 24 -7.57 -15.75 -8.95
CA ASP A 24 -7.36 -16.94 -9.80
C ASP A 24 -6.05 -17.71 -9.45
N GLU A 25 -5.57 -17.59 -8.22
CA GLU A 25 -4.35 -18.26 -7.75
C GLU A 25 -4.70 -19.53 -6.99
N VAL A 26 -3.92 -20.59 -7.20
CA VAL A 26 -4.08 -21.84 -6.45
C VAL A 26 -3.31 -21.76 -5.12
N VAL A 27 -4.01 -22.01 -4.01
CA VAL A 27 -3.44 -21.99 -2.66
C VAL A 27 -2.41 -23.11 -2.52
N GLY A 28 -1.20 -22.76 -2.08
CA GLY A 28 -0.10 -23.70 -1.86
C GLY A 28 0.87 -23.82 -3.03
N THR A 29 0.51 -23.32 -4.22
CA THR A 29 1.38 -23.33 -5.39
C THR A 29 2.10 -22.00 -5.59
N ILE A 30 3.36 -22.07 -6.03
CA ILE A 30 4.14 -20.91 -6.46
C ILE A 30 4.45 -21.11 -7.93
N ASP A 31 3.77 -20.36 -8.78
CA ASP A 31 4.11 -20.28 -10.19
C ASP A 31 4.66 -18.90 -10.57
N PHE A 32 5.21 -18.82 -11.78
CA PHE A 32 5.79 -17.59 -12.30
C PHE A 32 4.74 -16.53 -12.60
N GLY A 33 3.57 -16.93 -13.12
CA GLY A 33 2.50 -16.02 -13.54
C GLY A 33 1.95 -15.23 -12.36
N GLY A 34 1.58 -15.93 -11.29
CA GLY A 34 1.12 -15.33 -10.06
C GLY A 34 2.20 -14.57 -9.31
N THR A 35 3.46 -15.02 -9.38
CA THR A 35 4.56 -14.27 -8.76
C THR A 35 4.76 -12.93 -9.46
N LEU A 36 4.72 -12.93 -10.79
CA LEU A 36 4.77 -11.72 -11.60
C LEU A 36 3.54 -10.84 -11.36
N GLY A 37 2.34 -11.42 -11.36
CA GLY A 37 1.09 -10.72 -11.07
C GLY A 37 1.12 -10.02 -9.70
N LEU A 38 1.48 -10.75 -8.64
CA LEU A 38 1.63 -10.19 -7.31
C LEU A 38 2.71 -9.10 -7.23
N TYR A 39 3.83 -9.29 -7.92
CA TYR A 39 4.89 -8.27 -7.98
C TYR A 39 4.38 -6.98 -8.62
N LEU A 40 3.66 -7.08 -9.74
CA LEU A 40 3.14 -5.93 -10.48
C LEU A 40 1.97 -5.26 -9.75
N PHE A 41 0.91 -6.03 -9.47
CA PHE A 41 -0.36 -5.54 -8.94
C PHE A 41 -0.39 -5.40 -7.42
N GLY A 42 0.35 -6.21 -6.67
CA GLY A 42 0.47 -6.10 -5.22
C GLY A 42 1.69 -5.29 -4.75
N GLY A 43 2.70 -5.10 -5.61
CA GLY A 43 3.96 -4.44 -5.27
C GLY A 43 4.17 -3.12 -6.00
N VAL A 44 4.45 -3.18 -7.30
CA VAL A 44 4.91 -2.03 -8.11
C VAL A 44 3.82 -0.96 -8.24
N PHE A 45 2.62 -1.29 -8.74
CA PHE A 45 1.58 -0.26 -8.93
C PHE A 45 1.13 0.38 -7.61
N PRO A 46 0.78 -0.39 -6.56
CA PRO A 46 0.39 0.20 -5.29
C PRO A 46 1.56 0.95 -4.64
N GLY A 47 2.80 0.47 -4.80
CA GLY A 47 3.99 1.15 -4.29
C GLY A 47 4.23 2.51 -4.93
N LEU A 48 4.12 2.62 -6.25
CA LEU A 48 4.26 3.89 -6.98
C LEU A 48 3.15 4.86 -6.60
N LEU A 49 1.90 4.40 -6.60
CA LEU A 49 0.76 5.23 -6.21
C LEU A 49 0.89 5.71 -4.76
N SER A 50 1.19 4.79 -3.84
CA SER A 50 1.39 5.10 -2.42
C SER A 50 2.57 6.05 -2.20
N GLY A 51 3.65 5.93 -2.96
CA GLY A 51 4.76 6.87 -2.97
C GLY A 51 4.36 8.29 -3.41
N ALA A 52 3.59 8.41 -4.49
CA ALA A 52 3.07 9.70 -4.94
C ALA A 52 2.16 10.35 -3.88
N VAL A 53 1.23 9.57 -3.31
CA VAL A 53 0.36 10.02 -2.22
C VAL A 53 1.21 10.45 -1.01
N TYR A 54 2.21 9.66 -0.60
CA TYR A 54 3.09 10.02 0.51
C TYR A 54 3.77 11.37 0.31
N VAL A 55 4.29 11.65 -0.90
CA VAL A 55 4.95 12.93 -1.19
C VAL A 55 4.00 14.12 -1.04
N VAL A 56 2.75 13.97 -1.47
CA VAL A 56 1.71 15.01 -1.33
C VAL A 56 1.35 15.24 0.14
N PHE A 57 1.19 14.16 0.91
CA PHE A 57 0.77 14.24 2.32
C PHE A 57 1.93 14.44 3.31
N ARG A 58 3.19 14.34 2.87
CA ARG A 58 4.40 14.50 3.70
C ARG A 58 4.37 15.71 4.63
N PRO A 59 3.91 16.92 4.22
CA PRO A 59 3.86 18.08 5.10
C PRO A 59 2.91 17.91 6.31
N LEU A 60 1.90 17.06 6.18
CA LEU A 60 0.91 16.80 7.22
C LEU A 60 1.39 15.75 8.23
N LEU A 61 2.32 14.88 7.82
CA LEU A 61 2.82 13.77 8.61
C LEU A 61 3.90 14.19 9.63
N PRO A 62 4.16 13.37 10.68
CA PRO A 62 5.34 13.56 11.54
C PRO A 62 6.65 13.44 10.76
N SER A 63 7.68 14.11 11.25
CA SER A 63 9.04 13.98 10.72
C SER A 63 9.69 12.64 11.10
N GLY A 64 10.61 12.15 10.26
CA GLY A 64 11.39 10.95 10.53
C GLY A 64 10.62 9.64 10.31
N GLY A 65 11.03 8.57 10.99
CA GLY A 65 10.45 7.22 10.83
C GLY A 65 8.97 7.14 11.23
N LEU A 66 8.53 7.97 12.18
CA LEU A 66 7.14 8.03 12.63
C LEU A 66 6.19 8.46 11.50
N GLY A 67 6.66 9.28 10.55
CA GLY A 67 5.88 9.66 9.37
C GLY A 67 5.44 8.45 8.53
N GLY A 68 6.30 7.44 8.40
CA GLY A 68 5.97 6.21 7.69
C GLY A 68 4.98 5.32 8.44
N VAL A 69 5.10 5.25 9.77
CA VAL A 69 4.15 4.52 10.62
C VAL A 69 2.77 5.14 10.53
N VAL A 70 2.67 6.47 10.73
CA VAL A 70 1.39 7.19 10.62
C VAL A 70 0.81 7.05 9.22
N PHE A 71 1.62 7.15 8.18
CA PHE A 71 1.15 6.94 6.81
C PHE A 71 0.61 5.53 6.58
N GLY A 72 1.26 4.50 7.11
CA GLY A 72 0.78 3.12 7.06
C GLY A 72 -0.55 2.94 7.81
N LEU A 73 -0.69 3.54 8.99
CA LEU A 73 -1.94 3.51 9.76
C LEU A 73 -3.08 4.25 9.04
N LEU A 74 -2.79 5.38 8.40
CA LEU A 74 -3.76 6.08 7.56
C LEU A 74 -4.19 5.20 6.37
N HIS A 75 -3.25 4.51 5.74
CA HIS A 75 -3.57 3.54 4.68
C HIS A 75 -4.46 2.41 5.19
N LEU A 76 -4.20 1.90 6.40
CA LEU A 76 -4.99 0.85 7.02
C LEU A 76 -6.45 1.29 7.24
N VAL A 77 -6.64 2.49 7.81
CA VAL A 77 -7.97 3.03 8.12
C VAL A 77 -8.71 3.48 6.86
N ILE A 78 -8.03 4.12 5.92
CA ILE A 78 -8.69 4.75 4.76
C ILE A 78 -8.92 3.75 3.63
N ALA A 79 -7.93 2.90 3.32
CA ALA A 79 -7.93 2.09 2.11
C ALA A 79 -8.03 0.58 2.39
N ALA A 80 -7.25 0.05 3.32
CA ALA A 80 -7.08 -1.40 3.44
C ALA A 80 -8.35 -2.15 3.86
N THR A 81 -9.29 -1.49 4.54
CA THR A 81 -10.59 -2.07 4.92
C THR A 81 -11.65 -1.95 3.82
N ARG A 82 -11.36 -1.21 2.74
CA ARG A 82 -12.27 -0.95 1.61
C ARG A 82 -11.79 -1.56 0.31
N VAL A 83 -10.52 -1.88 0.24
CA VAL A 83 -9.82 -2.49 -0.89
C VAL A 83 -9.05 -3.69 -0.35
N ASP A 84 -8.74 -4.65 -1.21
CA ASP A 84 -7.96 -5.82 -0.80
C ASP A 84 -6.67 -5.43 -0.05
N PRO A 85 -6.26 -6.21 0.96
CA PRO A 85 -6.80 -7.53 1.30
C PRO A 85 -7.84 -7.55 2.43
N LEU A 86 -8.05 -6.48 3.22
CA LEU A 86 -8.80 -6.51 4.49
C LEU A 86 -10.27 -6.08 4.38
N ARG A 87 -10.86 -6.11 3.19
CA ARG A 87 -12.30 -5.88 3.02
C ARG A 87 -13.12 -7.08 3.53
N PRO A 88 -14.21 -6.88 4.30
CA PRO A 88 -14.98 -7.98 4.89
C PRO A 88 -15.58 -8.94 3.86
N GLU A 89 -15.84 -8.45 2.65
CA GLU A 89 -16.45 -9.22 1.56
C GLU A 89 -15.44 -10.06 0.77
N ASN A 90 -14.15 -10.01 1.13
CA ASN A 90 -13.13 -10.80 0.45
C ASN A 90 -13.36 -12.31 0.69
N PRO A 91 -13.71 -13.10 -0.36
CA PRO A 91 -13.97 -14.53 -0.23
C PRO A 91 -12.72 -15.33 0.15
N ASP A 92 -11.51 -14.76 -0.02
CA ASP A 92 -10.27 -15.43 0.37
C ASP A 92 -10.22 -15.70 1.88
N PHE A 93 -10.90 -14.91 2.72
CA PHE A 93 -10.97 -15.18 4.16
C PHE A 93 -11.70 -16.47 4.52
N ASP A 94 -12.52 -17.02 3.62
CA ASP A 94 -13.12 -18.35 3.81
C ASP A 94 -12.12 -19.48 3.47
N ILE A 95 -10.99 -19.14 2.83
CA ILE A 95 -9.95 -20.05 2.35
C ILE A 95 -8.69 -19.98 3.22
N VAL A 96 -8.21 -18.78 3.56
CA VAL A 96 -6.87 -18.57 4.09
C VAL A 96 -6.85 -18.25 5.58
N GLY A 97 -6.49 -19.26 6.37
CA GLY A 97 -6.04 -19.17 7.77
C GLY A 97 -7.06 -18.55 8.73
N PRO A 98 -6.74 -18.52 10.04
CA PRO A 98 -7.64 -17.93 11.01
C PRO A 98 -7.81 -16.42 10.76
N GLY A 99 -9.05 -15.91 10.82
CA GLY A 99 -9.35 -14.52 10.45
C GLY A 99 -8.54 -13.48 11.25
N TRP A 100 -8.29 -13.74 12.53
CA TRP A 100 -7.44 -12.90 13.38
C TRP A 100 -5.98 -12.85 12.92
N LEU A 101 -5.43 -13.96 12.43
CA LEU A 101 -4.05 -14.02 11.96
C LEU A 101 -3.91 -13.23 10.66
N SER A 102 -4.90 -13.33 9.78
CA SER A 102 -4.98 -12.55 8.56
C SER A 102 -5.04 -11.06 8.87
N VAL A 103 -5.92 -10.63 9.80
CA VAL A 103 -5.99 -9.23 10.25
C VAL A 103 -4.65 -8.73 10.77
N VAL A 104 -3.98 -9.48 11.64
CA VAL A 104 -2.68 -9.07 12.21
C VAL A 104 -1.60 -8.98 11.13
N THR A 105 -1.47 -10.01 10.30
CA THR A 105 -0.38 -10.10 9.31
C THR A 105 -0.53 -9.08 8.18
N PHE A 106 -1.75 -8.88 7.66
CA PHE A 106 -1.99 -7.85 6.65
C PHE A 106 -1.92 -6.45 7.23
N SER A 107 -2.43 -6.20 8.45
CA SER A 107 -2.27 -4.89 9.10
C SER A 107 -0.79 -4.53 9.28
N LEU A 108 0.02 -5.50 9.73
CA LEU A 108 1.46 -5.33 9.84
C LEU A 108 2.09 -5.04 8.47
N ALA A 109 1.68 -5.76 7.43
CA ALA A 109 2.17 -5.52 6.07
C ALA A 109 1.86 -4.12 5.56
N VAL A 110 0.65 -3.59 5.83
CA VAL A 110 0.26 -2.22 5.47
C VAL A 110 1.11 -1.18 6.21
N VAL A 111 1.36 -1.39 7.51
CA VAL A 111 2.22 -0.48 8.29
C VAL A 111 3.67 -0.52 7.78
N LEU A 112 4.22 -1.71 7.56
CA LEU A 112 5.56 -1.90 6.99
C LEU A 112 5.67 -1.29 5.59
N HIS A 113 4.63 -1.38 4.77
CA HIS A 113 4.55 -0.73 3.47
C HIS A 113 4.67 0.80 3.61
N GLY A 114 3.90 1.40 4.52
CA GLY A 114 4.00 2.84 4.80
C GLY A 114 5.39 3.27 5.26
N MET A 115 6.03 2.47 6.12
CA MET A 115 7.42 2.69 6.53
C MET A 115 8.41 2.59 5.37
N ALA A 116 8.26 1.56 4.51
CA ALA A 116 9.10 1.38 3.34
C ALA A 116 8.97 2.56 2.38
N VAL A 117 7.73 2.98 2.06
CA VAL A 117 7.46 4.15 1.22
C VAL A 117 8.13 5.40 1.78
N ALA A 118 7.97 5.68 3.08
CA ALA A 118 8.60 6.83 3.72
C ALA A 118 10.13 6.75 3.68
N ALA A 119 10.71 5.58 3.92
CA ALA A 119 12.15 5.35 3.86
C ALA A 119 12.70 5.57 2.44
N PHE A 120 12.04 5.02 1.42
CA PHE A 120 12.42 5.25 0.02
C PHE A 120 12.27 6.71 -0.36
N ALA A 121 11.13 7.35 -0.08
CA ALA A 121 10.91 8.76 -0.38
C ALA A 121 11.96 9.67 0.28
N ASN A 122 12.29 9.42 1.57
CA ASN A 122 13.32 10.18 2.26
C ASN A 122 14.71 9.93 1.67
N ARG A 123 15.06 8.67 1.38
CA ARG A 123 16.33 8.31 0.74
C ARG A 123 16.50 8.99 -0.62
N TYR A 124 15.49 8.91 -1.48
CA TYR A 124 15.53 9.56 -2.78
C TYR A 124 15.55 11.09 -2.64
N SER A 125 14.86 11.68 -1.67
CA SER A 125 14.91 13.13 -1.44
C SER A 125 16.28 13.64 -1.01
N THR A 126 17.08 12.82 -0.31
CA THR A 126 18.44 13.19 0.12
C THR A 126 19.50 12.84 -0.91
N THR A 127 19.30 11.78 -1.71
CA THR A 127 20.23 11.37 -2.77
C THR A 127 19.95 11.99 -4.13
N LEU A 128 18.82 12.68 -4.32
CA LEU A 128 18.49 13.44 -5.52
C LEU A 128 18.61 14.97 -5.31
N PRO A 129 19.78 15.55 -5.00
CA PRO A 129 20.02 16.91 -5.44
C PRO A 129 20.24 16.86 -6.96
N PRO A 130 19.54 17.65 -7.79
CA PRO A 130 19.85 17.78 -9.21
C PRO A 130 21.21 18.47 -9.36
N LYS A 131 22.28 17.69 -9.25
CA LYS A 131 23.68 18.08 -9.50
C LYS A 131 24.44 17.02 -10.31
N ALA A 132 23.75 16.03 -10.89
CA ALA A 132 24.39 15.04 -11.74
C ALA A 132 24.85 15.70 -13.04
N SER A 133 26.14 16.02 -13.12
CA SER A 133 26.76 16.67 -14.28
C SER A 133 27.03 15.69 -15.43
N GLY A 134 27.09 14.37 -15.14
CA GLY A 134 27.41 13.30 -16.09
C GLY A 134 26.25 12.36 -16.46
N ARG A 135 26.32 11.75 -17.66
CA ARG A 135 25.36 10.72 -18.14
C ARG A 135 25.37 9.46 -17.26
N ALA A 136 26.54 8.98 -16.84
CA ALA A 136 26.68 7.78 -16.02
C ALA A 136 26.10 7.96 -14.60
N GLU A 137 26.24 9.15 -14.02
CA GLU A 137 25.71 9.50 -12.71
C GLU A 137 24.19 9.65 -12.74
N ARG A 138 23.64 10.29 -13.80
CA ARG A 138 22.19 10.29 -14.05
C ARG A 138 21.65 8.87 -14.20
N ILE A 139 22.31 8.02 -14.99
CA ILE A 139 21.88 6.62 -15.15
C ILE A 139 21.93 5.91 -13.81
N ARG A 140 22.99 6.02 -13.00
CA ARG A 140 23.07 5.35 -11.69
C ARG A 140 22.02 5.84 -10.69
N THR A 141 21.67 7.12 -10.74
CA THR A 141 20.70 7.76 -9.86
C THR A 141 19.26 7.42 -10.24
N PHE A 142 18.95 7.39 -11.54
CA PHE A 142 17.62 7.06 -12.03
C PHE A 142 17.43 5.55 -12.28
N ALA A 143 18.49 4.76 -12.44
CA ALA A 143 18.45 3.31 -12.70
C ALA A 143 17.59 2.54 -11.70
N PRO A 144 17.64 2.77 -10.37
CA PRO A 144 16.80 2.05 -9.42
C PRO A 144 15.30 2.31 -9.60
N VAL A 145 14.92 3.42 -10.24
CA VAL A 145 13.52 3.78 -10.57
C VAL A 145 13.19 3.39 -12.01
N ALA A 146 14.13 3.61 -12.93
CA ALA A 146 13.99 3.38 -14.35
C ALA A 146 14.09 1.91 -14.75
N LEU A 147 14.90 1.08 -14.07
CA LEU A 147 14.98 -0.37 -14.35
C LEU A 147 13.67 -1.07 -14.04
N PRO A 148 13.03 -0.88 -12.86
CA PRO A 148 11.69 -1.42 -12.63
C PRO A 148 10.70 -0.87 -13.65
N ALA A 149 10.71 0.44 -13.94
CA ALA A 149 9.80 1.04 -14.93
C ALA A 149 10.00 0.50 -16.36
N LEU A 150 11.24 0.18 -16.75
CA LEU A 150 11.61 -0.31 -18.08
C LEU A 150 11.39 -1.83 -18.24
N MET A 151 11.56 -2.61 -17.17
CA MET A 151 11.25 -4.05 -17.15
C MET A 151 9.74 -4.33 -17.18
N LEU A 152 8.90 -3.29 -17.09
CA LEU A 152 7.44 -3.37 -16.99
C LEU A 152 6.68 -3.10 -18.31
N VAL A 153 7.34 -3.07 -19.47
CA VAL A 153 6.62 -2.99 -20.76
C VAL A 153 6.14 -4.41 -21.12
N PRO A 154 4.84 -4.74 -20.93
CA PRO A 154 3.74 -4.00 -21.53
C PRO A 154 2.55 -3.69 -20.59
N GLY A 155 2.02 -2.46 -20.65
CA GLY A 155 0.70 -2.15 -20.11
C GLY A 155 0.38 -0.67 -20.02
N ALA A 156 -0.64 -0.22 -20.77
CA ALA A 156 -1.17 1.14 -20.72
C ALA A 156 -1.61 1.58 -19.30
N ALA A 157 -1.97 0.63 -18.43
CA ALA A 157 -2.34 0.89 -17.04
C ALA A 157 -1.18 1.49 -16.22
N LEU A 158 0.07 1.04 -16.41
CA LEU A 158 1.22 1.63 -15.72
C LEU A 158 1.45 3.08 -16.14
N LEU A 159 1.33 3.34 -17.45
CA LEU A 159 1.44 4.68 -18.00
C LEU A 159 0.37 5.57 -17.39
N ILE A 160 -0.88 5.11 -17.22
CA ILE A 160 -1.93 5.88 -16.56
C ILE A 160 -1.51 6.26 -15.13
N PHE A 161 -1.05 5.33 -14.30
CA PHE A 161 -0.69 5.65 -12.90
C PHE A 161 0.55 6.54 -12.79
N ILE A 162 1.59 6.29 -13.61
CA ILE A 162 2.78 7.14 -13.67
C ILE A 162 2.40 8.53 -14.20
N SER A 163 1.61 8.60 -15.27
CA SER A 163 1.14 9.85 -15.85
C SER A 163 0.27 10.63 -14.87
N VAL A 164 -0.65 9.98 -14.15
CA VAL A 164 -1.48 10.64 -13.12
C VAL A 164 -0.60 11.17 -11.98
N GLY A 165 0.31 10.36 -11.44
CA GLY A 165 1.23 10.80 -10.38
C GLY A 165 2.14 11.95 -10.82
N LEU A 166 2.67 11.88 -12.04
CA LEU A 166 3.49 12.91 -12.64
C LEU A 166 2.68 14.18 -12.93
N VAL A 167 1.49 14.06 -13.50
CA VAL A 167 0.58 15.18 -13.79
C VAL A 167 0.19 15.88 -12.50
N ILE A 168 -0.23 15.14 -11.46
CA ILE A 168 -0.54 15.73 -10.15
C ILE A 168 0.67 16.47 -9.59
N THR A 169 1.86 15.87 -9.64
CA THR A 169 3.08 16.49 -9.13
C THR A 169 3.45 17.76 -9.90
N VAL A 170 3.39 17.71 -11.23
CA VAL A 170 3.71 18.84 -12.12
C VAL A 170 2.68 19.95 -11.96
N LEU A 171 1.38 19.64 -11.99
CA LEU A 171 0.31 20.62 -11.77
C LEU A 171 0.47 21.31 -10.42
N LEU A 172 0.69 20.55 -9.34
CA LEU A 172 0.92 21.12 -8.02
C LEU A 172 2.19 21.98 -7.99
N SER A 173 3.25 21.61 -8.72
CA SER A 173 4.50 22.38 -8.76
C SER A 173 4.42 23.70 -9.54
N GLN A 174 3.50 23.80 -10.51
CA GLN A 174 3.37 24.97 -11.38
C GLN A 174 2.61 26.13 -10.72
N VAL A 175 1.86 25.87 -9.65
CA VAL A 175 1.11 26.91 -8.93
C VAL A 175 1.90 27.34 -7.69
N THR A 176 3.01 28.04 -7.90
CA THR A 176 3.89 28.61 -6.85
C THR A 176 3.14 29.30 -5.69
N PRO A 177 2.10 30.13 -5.93
CA PRO A 177 1.32 30.74 -4.83
C PRO A 177 0.44 29.73 -4.06
N LEU A 178 -0.02 28.66 -4.72
CA LEU A 178 -0.77 27.59 -4.05
C LEU A 178 0.16 26.74 -3.19
N VAL A 179 1.35 26.41 -3.67
CA VAL A 179 2.36 25.65 -2.91
C VAL A 179 2.83 26.43 -1.68
N SER A 180 3.03 27.74 -1.80
CA SER A 180 3.41 28.58 -0.65
C SER A 180 2.27 28.71 0.36
N ALA A 181 1.02 28.92 -0.11
CA ALA A 181 -0.16 28.95 0.74
C ALA A 181 -0.40 27.61 1.46
N LEU A 182 -0.27 26.47 0.75
CA LEU A 182 -0.43 25.12 1.30
C LEU A 182 0.68 24.74 2.29
N ARG A 183 1.86 25.35 2.17
CA ARG A 183 2.98 25.17 3.12
C ARG A 183 2.92 26.12 4.33
N SER A 184 1.95 27.04 4.39
CA SER A 184 1.77 27.90 5.56
C SER A 184 1.42 27.08 6.80
N ARG A 185 1.80 27.57 7.98
CA ARG A 185 1.49 26.90 9.25
C ARG A 185 -0.02 26.68 9.43
N ALA A 186 -0.84 27.65 9.00
CA ALA A 186 -2.29 27.56 9.04
C ALA A 186 -2.82 26.42 8.17
N SER A 187 -2.33 26.29 6.93
CA SER A 187 -2.74 25.21 6.01
C SER A 187 -2.32 23.83 6.49
N VAL A 188 -1.15 23.70 7.11
CA VAL A 188 -0.70 22.42 7.70
C VAL A 188 -1.59 22.04 8.90
N VAL A 189 -1.93 23.00 9.77
CA VAL A 189 -2.84 22.75 10.90
C VAL A 189 -4.24 22.39 10.40
N ALA A 190 -4.78 23.12 9.42
CA ALA A 190 -6.07 22.83 8.81
C ALA A 190 -6.06 21.45 8.15
N GLY A 191 -5.03 21.11 7.38
CA GLY A 191 -4.87 19.80 6.75
C GLY A 191 -4.80 18.66 7.77
N ARG A 192 -4.09 18.85 8.89
CA ARG A 192 -4.05 17.88 10.00
C ARG A 192 -5.40 17.74 10.69
N ALA A 193 -6.13 18.84 10.89
CA ALA A 193 -7.47 18.81 11.47
C ALA A 193 -8.45 18.06 10.57
N VAL A 194 -8.44 18.35 9.26
CA VAL A 194 -9.24 17.62 8.26
C VAL A 194 -8.87 16.14 8.26
N LEU A 195 -7.57 15.80 8.25
CA LEU A 195 -7.12 14.42 8.29
C LEU A 195 -7.59 13.69 9.57
N ALA A 196 -7.52 14.37 10.73
CA ALA A 196 -8.03 13.82 11.98
C ALA A 196 -9.54 13.58 11.94
N VAL A 197 -10.31 14.52 11.39
CA VAL A 197 -11.77 14.35 11.21
C VAL A 197 -12.08 13.18 10.29
N VAL A 198 -11.37 13.05 9.16
CA VAL A 198 -11.54 11.91 8.23
C VAL A 198 -11.21 10.59 8.94
N VAL A 199 -10.11 10.53 9.68
CA VAL A 199 -9.76 9.32 10.46
C VAL A 199 -10.83 9.00 11.49
N LEU A 200 -11.29 9.98 12.26
CA LEU A 200 -12.35 9.78 13.26
C LEU A 200 -13.67 9.31 12.64
N ALA A 201 -14.01 9.80 11.45
CA ALA A 201 -15.20 9.38 10.73
C ALA A 201 -15.10 7.94 10.18
N LEU A 202 -13.92 7.53 9.71
CA LEU A 202 -13.72 6.23 9.07
C LEU A 202 -13.34 5.11 10.04
N LEU A 203 -12.71 5.46 11.17
CA LEU A 203 -12.19 4.50 12.14
C LEU A 203 -13.25 3.53 12.69
N PRO A 204 -14.48 3.95 13.07
CA PRO A 204 -15.49 3.02 13.55
C PRO A 204 -15.86 1.96 12.51
N GLY A 205 -16.03 2.36 11.25
CA GLY A 205 -16.31 1.43 10.15
C GLY A 205 -15.17 0.44 9.96
N SER A 206 -13.93 0.94 9.89
CA SER A 206 -12.76 0.07 9.75
C SER A 206 -12.57 -0.90 10.91
N LEU A 207 -12.94 -0.53 12.14
CA LEU A 207 -12.89 -1.44 13.28
C LEU A 207 -13.97 -2.53 13.18
N THR A 208 -15.16 -2.19 12.70
CA THR A 208 -16.23 -3.16 12.39
C THR A 208 -15.77 -4.12 11.29
N ASP A 209 -15.20 -3.60 10.20
CA ASP A 209 -14.71 -4.41 9.08
C ASP A 209 -13.66 -5.44 9.54
N LEU A 210 -12.67 -5.00 10.34
CA LEU A 210 -11.66 -5.89 10.89
C LEU A 210 -12.27 -6.91 11.87
N ARG A 211 -13.26 -6.51 12.67
CA ARG A 211 -13.97 -7.43 13.57
C ARG A 211 -14.73 -8.49 12.78
N ASP A 212 -15.38 -8.11 11.69
CA ASP A 212 -16.17 -9.03 10.88
C ASP A 212 -15.29 -10.10 10.23
N VAL A 213 -14.08 -9.73 9.77
CA VAL A 213 -13.07 -10.71 9.31
C VAL A 213 -12.68 -11.68 10.43
N VAL A 214 -12.52 -11.21 11.66
CA VAL A 214 -12.18 -12.07 12.82
C VAL A 214 -13.32 -13.02 13.18
N VAL A 215 -14.56 -12.52 13.21
CA VAL A 215 -15.73 -13.27 13.68
C VAL A 215 -16.21 -14.29 12.64
N ARG A 216 -16.07 -14.00 11.35
CA ARG A 216 -16.49 -14.87 10.24
C ARG A 216 -15.93 -16.30 10.37
N ASP A 217 -14.65 -16.42 10.72
CA ASP A 217 -13.96 -17.69 10.98
C ASP A 217 -14.56 -18.49 12.16
N GLY A 218 -14.99 -17.79 13.22
CA GLY A 218 -15.63 -18.40 14.39
C GLY A 218 -17.00 -19.04 14.10
N SER A 219 -17.69 -18.59 13.03
CA SER A 219 -18.99 -19.12 12.62
C SER A 219 -18.87 -20.34 11.71
N ALA A 220 -17.92 -20.32 10.76
CA ALA A 220 -17.66 -21.41 9.83
C ALA A 220 -17.24 -22.70 10.56
N THR A 221 -16.38 -22.56 11.58
CA THR A 221 -15.91 -23.66 12.42
C THR A 221 -17.00 -24.27 13.33
N SER A 222 -18.08 -23.54 13.63
CA SER A 222 -19.20 -24.04 14.44
C SER A 222 -20.21 -24.88 13.66
N SER A 223 -20.33 -24.65 12.34
CA SER A 223 -21.28 -25.39 11.47
C SER A 223 -20.76 -26.75 11.00
N ALA A 224 -19.46 -27.02 11.18
CA ALA A 224 -18.78 -28.24 10.76
C ALA A 224 -18.57 -29.26 11.90
N ARG A 225 -19.18 -29.05 13.07
CA ARG A 225 -19.23 -30.00 14.21
C ARG A 225 -20.67 -30.40 14.47
#